data_AF-A0A3Q0E4J9-F1
#
_entry.id   AF-A0A3Q0E4J9-F1
#
_cell.length_a   1.000
_cell.length_b   1.000
_cell.length_c   1.000
_cell.angle_alpha   90.00
_cell.angle_beta   90.00
_cell.angle_gamma   90.00
#
_symmetry.space_group_name_H-M   'P 1'
#
loop_
_entity.id
_entity.type
_entity.pdbx_description
1 polymer ?
#
loop_
_entity_poly.entity_id
_entity_poly.type
_entity_poly.pdbx_seq_one_letter_code
_entity_poly.pdbx_strand_id
1 'polypeptide(L)'
;MQSESLIGPLMQTISHQHWKVRVAAIEATGEVIQFGNGKSVDDVLSHFAQRLFDDVPQVRQAVTAVVGGWLLHLRDRYSFFHKLMPLLLSGLSDEMPQVRQMAASLWEDAGLQWQKENEEDLKDKLDFACPPPPHYPAQESRPVLGCRELVFRNLSKMLPGLCHDITDWVVGTRVKAAQLLPVLLLHAEDHTTQHLEVVLRTLLRAGADEEAAVVQS
;
A
#
# COMPACT_ATOMS: atom_id res chain seq x y z
N MET A 1 25.00 -12.07 -1.32
CA MET A 1 24.54 -13.27 -0.56
C MET A 1 23.97 -14.27 -1.56
N GLN A 2 23.90 -15.58 -1.27
CA GLN A 2 23.27 -16.54 -2.22
C GLN A 2 21.77 -16.29 -2.44
N SER A 3 21.09 -15.54 -1.57
CA SER A 3 19.68 -15.18 -1.74
C SER A 3 19.42 -14.30 -2.98
N GLU A 4 20.34 -13.40 -3.32
CA GLU A 4 20.17 -12.48 -4.47
C GLU A 4 20.10 -13.23 -5.80
N SER A 5 20.81 -14.36 -5.94
CA SER A 5 20.77 -15.16 -7.18
C SER A 5 19.44 -15.87 -7.40
N LEU A 6 18.56 -15.92 -6.39
CA LEU A 6 17.21 -16.49 -6.50
C LEU A 6 16.19 -15.48 -7.03
N ILE A 7 16.45 -14.17 -6.91
CA ILE A 7 15.49 -13.12 -7.28
C ILE A 7 15.12 -13.20 -8.76
N GLY A 8 16.12 -13.22 -9.66
CA GLY A 8 15.87 -13.27 -11.10
C GLY A 8 14.96 -14.44 -11.54
N PRO A 9 15.30 -15.70 -11.18
CA PRO A 9 14.44 -16.86 -11.46
C PRO A 9 13.03 -16.76 -10.85
N LEU A 10 12.89 -16.24 -9.63
CA LEU A 10 11.59 -16.07 -8.98
C LEU A 10 10.74 -15.03 -9.72
N MET A 11 11.34 -13.92 -10.16
CA MET A 11 10.64 -12.88 -10.92
C MET A 11 10.23 -13.33 -12.33
N GLN A 12 10.93 -14.29 -12.92
CA GLN A 12 10.44 -14.97 -14.13
C GLN A 12 9.25 -15.89 -13.82
N THR A 13 9.29 -16.57 -12.68
CA THR A 13 8.27 -17.56 -12.27
C THR A 13 6.97 -16.90 -11.78
N ILE A 14 7.03 -15.65 -11.30
CA ILE A 14 5.86 -14.92 -10.79
C ILE A 14 4.76 -14.71 -11.83
N SER A 15 5.08 -14.82 -13.13
CA SER A 15 4.15 -14.70 -14.27
C SER A 15 3.74 -16.04 -14.88
N HIS A 16 3.96 -17.14 -14.16
CA HIS A 16 3.60 -18.47 -14.63
C HIS A 16 2.08 -18.64 -14.85
N GLN A 17 1.70 -19.46 -15.84
CA GLN A 17 0.29 -19.70 -16.19
C GLN A 17 -0.56 -20.25 -15.04
N HIS A 18 0.02 -21.11 -14.19
CA HIS A 18 -0.67 -21.70 -13.04
C HIS A 18 -0.57 -20.80 -11.82
N TRP A 19 -1.71 -20.37 -11.29
CA TRP A 19 -1.78 -19.46 -10.14
C TRP A 19 -1.07 -20.01 -8.90
N LYS A 20 -1.12 -21.32 -8.66
CA LYS A 20 -0.41 -21.96 -7.53
C LYS A 20 1.11 -21.76 -7.60
N VAL A 21 1.66 -21.73 -8.82
CA VAL A 21 3.09 -21.47 -9.04
C VAL A 21 3.39 -19.99 -8.80
N ARG A 22 2.49 -19.09 -9.20
CA ARG A 22 2.63 -17.64 -8.91
C ARG A 22 2.61 -17.37 -7.40
N VAL A 23 1.67 -17.98 -6.67
CA VAL A 23 1.59 -17.91 -5.20
C VAL A 23 2.90 -18.40 -4.58
N ALA A 24 3.36 -19.59 -4.95
CA ALA A 24 4.62 -20.14 -4.44
C ALA A 24 5.83 -19.22 -4.74
N ALA A 25 5.87 -18.58 -5.92
CA ALA A 25 6.92 -17.63 -6.27
C ALA A 25 6.88 -16.35 -5.42
N ILE A 26 5.68 -15.82 -5.13
CA ILE A 26 5.47 -14.66 -4.26
C ILE A 26 5.91 -14.98 -2.84
N GLU A 27 5.44 -16.10 -2.28
CA GLU A 27 5.79 -16.55 -0.92
C GLU A 27 7.30 -16.80 -0.79
N ALA A 28 7.89 -17.51 -1.75
CA ALA A 28 9.33 -17.75 -1.76
C ALA A 28 10.14 -16.45 -1.87
N THR A 29 9.68 -15.48 -2.67
CA THR A 29 10.31 -14.16 -2.74
C THR A 29 10.20 -13.41 -1.40
N GLY A 30 9.05 -13.53 -0.74
CA GLY A 30 8.82 -13.06 0.62
C GLY A 30 9.91 -13.48 1.58
N GLU A 31 10.13 -14.79 1.66
CA GLU A 31 11.14 -15.43 2.51
C GLU A 31 12.57 -15.04 2.13
N VAL A 32 12.90 -15.07 0.82
CA VAL A 32 14.23 -14.73 0.30
C VAL A 32 14.63 -13.30 0.67
N ILE A 33 13.69 -12.35 0.64
CA ILE A 33 13.95 -10.96 1.03
C ILE A 33 13.97 -10.81 2.55
N GLN A 34 13.01 -11.42 3.25
CA GLN A 34 12.88 -11.34 4.71
C GLN A 34 14.15 -11.82 5.44
N PHE A 35 14.77 -12.89 4.94
CA PHE A 35 15.95 -13.51 5.55
C PHE A 35 17.24 -13.29 4.75
N GLY A 36 17.19 -12.52 3.66
CA GLY A 36 18.32 -12.24 2.77
C GLY A 36 18.79 -10.79 2.82
N ASN A 37 19.09 -10.24 1.64
CA ASN A 37 19.47 -8.83 1.52
C ASN A 37 18.22 -7.98 1.22
N GLY A 38 17.81 -7.15 2.19
CA GLY A 38 16.68 -6.23 2.02
C GLY A 38 16.83 -5.23 0.87
N LYS A 39 18.04 -5.01 0.34
CA LYS A 39 18.24 -4.16 -0.85
C LYS A 39 17.52 -4.69 -2.10
N SER A 40 17.26 -5.99 -2.17
CA SER A 40 16.52 -6.60 -3.29
C SER A 40 15.02 -6.37 -3.25
N VAL A 41 14.50 -5.63 -2.26
CA VAL A 41 13.11 -5.15 -2.30
C VAL A 41 12.85 -4.37 -3.60
N ASP A 42 13.77 -3.49 -4.00
CA ASP A 42 13.60 -2.68 -5.21
C ASP A 42 13.54 -3.51 -6.50
N ASP A 43 14.16 -4.69 -6.52
CA ASP A 43 14.16 -5.58 -7.67
C ASP A 43 12.82 -6.31 -7.86
N VAL A 44 11.95 -6.35 -6.84
CA VAL A 44 10.71 -7.15 -6.86
C VAL A 44 9.43 -6.33 -6.81
N LEU A 45 9.49 -5.06 -6.40
CA LEU A 45 8.30 -4.22 -6.17
C LEU A 45 7.41 -4.09 -7.42
N SER A 46 8.00 -3.87 -8.59
CA SER A 46 7.24 -3.73 -9.83
C SER A 46 6.50 -5.03 -10.21
N HIS A 47 7.11 -6.18 -9.94
CA HIS A 47 6.52 -7.49 -10.17
C HIS A 47 5.39 -7.79 -9.18
N PHE A 48 5.54 -7.38 -7.92
CA PHE A 48 4.48 -7.48 -6.91
C PHE A 48 3.31 -6.54 -7.25
N ALA A 49 3.58 -5.32 -7.68
CA ALA A 49 2.55 -4.38 -8.15
C ALA A 49 1.72 -4.96 -9.29
N GLN A 50 2.38 -5.61 -10.28
CA GLN A 50 1.69 -6.30 -11.38
C GLN A 50 0.79 -7.46 -10.89
N ARG A 51 1.09 -8.07 -9.73
CA ARG A 51 0.28 -9.14 -9.14
C ARG A 51 -0.93 -8.63 -8.35
N LEU A 52 -1.02 -7.33 -8.08
CA LEU A 52 -2.25 -6.72 -7.55
C LEU A 52 -3.41 -6.71 -8.58
N PHE A 53 -3.09 -6.93 -9.86
CA PHE A 53 -4.05 -7.03 -10.96
C PHE A 53 -4.34 -8.48 -11.36
N ASP A 54 -3.87 -9.47 -10.60
CA ASP A 54 -4.10 -10.87 -10.94
C ASP A 54 -5.59 -11.23 -10.78
N ASP A 55 -6.16 -11.91 -11.77
CA ASP A 55 -7.57 -12.34 -11.75
C ASP A 55 -7.86 -13.32 -10.61
N VAL A 56 -6.83 -14.03 -10.12
CA VAL A 56 -6.97 -15.02 -9.05
C VAL A 56 -6.76 -14.35 -7.69
N PRO A 57 -7.80 -14.27 -6.83
CA PRO A 57 -7.71 -13.58 -5.54
C PRO A 57 -6.61 -14.12 -4.62
N GLN A 58 -6.31 -15.42 -4.69
CA GLN A 58 -5.25 -16.06 -3.92
C GLN A 58 -3.86 -15.51 -4.25
N VAL A 59 -3.64 -15.07 -5.49
CA VAL A 59 -2.37 -14.44 -5.89
C VAL A 59 -2.25 -13.05 -5.29
N ARG A 60 -3.33 -12.24 -5.36
CA ARG A 60 -3.39 -10.92 -4.72
C ARG A 60 -3.24 -11.02 -3.21
N GLN A 61 -3.91 -12.00 -2.61
CA GLN A 61 -3.82 -12.35 -1.20
C GLN A 61 -2.39 -12.67 -0.76
N ALA A 62 -1.64 -13.44 -1.56
CA ALA A 62 -0.23 -13.76 -1.29
C ALA A 62 0.65 -12.50 -1.29
N VAL A 63 0.43 -11.58 -2.25
CA VAL A 63 1.14 -10.28 -2.26
C VAL A 63 0.83 -9.48 -1.00
N THR A 64 -0.45 -9.36 -0.63
CA THR A 64 -0.90 -8.65 0.57
C THR A 64 -0.23 -9.21 1.83
N ALA A 65 -0.20 -10.54 1.97
CA ALA A 65 0.42 -11.21 3.12
C ALA A 65 1.93 -10.95 3.19
N VAL A 66 2.65 -11.11 2.08
CA VAL A 66 4.11 -10.90 2.05
C VAL A 66 4.47 -9.44 2.32
N VAL A 67 3.78 -8.48 1.68
CA VAL A 67 4.05 -7.04 1.86
C VAL A 67 3.72 -6.59 3.29
N GLY A 68 2.61 -7.05 3.86
CA GLY A 68 2.29 -6.77 5.27
C GLY A 68 3.30 -7.38 6.23
N GLY A 69 3.75 -8.61 5.97
CA GLY A 69 4.85 -9.24 6.69
C GLY A 69 6.13 -8.39 6.66
N TRP A 70 6.50 -7.84 5.49
CA TRP A 70 7.64 -6.94 5.38
C TRP A 70 7.45 -5.63 6.15
N LEU A 71 6.25 -5.04 6.14
CA LEU A 71 5.94 -3.83 6.92
C LEU A 71 6.08 -4.04 8.44
N LEU A 72 5.86 -5.25 8.92
CA LEU A 72 5.97 -5.62 10.34
C LEU A 72 7.39 -6.06 10.72
N HIS A 73 8.04 -6.85 9.87
CA HIS A 73 9.17 -7.68 10.27
C HIS A 73 10.42 -7.54 9.41
N LEU A 74 10.38 -6.88 8.26
CA LEU A 74 11.57 -6.74 7.43
C LEU A 74 12.64 -5.92 8.16
N ARG A 75 13.89 -6.38 8.09
CA ARG A 75 15.02 -5.61 8.61
C ARG A 75 15.14 -4.31 7.82
N ASP A 76 15.26 -3.18 8.53
CA ASP A 76 15.31 -1.84 7.93
C ASP A 76 14.03 -1.46 7.15
N ARG A 77 12.87 -2.02 7.52
CA ARG A 77 11.56 -1.73 6.89
C ARG A 77 11.21 -0.24 6.77
N TYR A 78 11.72 0.62 7.66
CA TYR A 78 11.49 2.06 7.63
C TYR A 78 11.97 2.70 6.31
N SER A 79 13.08 2.20 5.76
CA SER A 79 13.61 2.64 4.46
C SER A 79 12.66 2.36 3.30
N PHE A 80 11.78 1.36 3.45
CA PHE A 80 10.90 0.86 2.39
C PHE A 80 9.41 1.20 2.60
N PHE A 81 9.01 1.83 3.70
CA PHE A 81 7.61 2.13 4.01
C PHE A 81 6.87 2.80 2.84
N HIS A 82 7.39 3.92 2.31
CA HIS A 82 6.80 4.59 1.14
C HIS A 82 6.63 3.74 -0.12
N LYS A 83 7.33 2.60 -0.23
CA LYS A 83 7.24 1.67 -1.36
C LYS A 83 6.30 0.50 -1.08
N LEU A 84 6.27 0.03 0.17
CA LEU A 84 5.45 -1.10 0.62
C LEU A 84 4.01 -0.69 0.92
N MET A 85 3.81 0.49 1.50
CA MET A 85 2.48 0.98 1.88
C MET A 85 1.50 1.05 0.71
N PRO A 86 1.84 1.59 -0.48
CA PRO A 86 0.91 1.59 -1.62
C PRO A 86 0.45 0.19 -2.03
N LEU A 87 1.35 -0.81 -1.94
CA LEU A 87 1.01 -2.19 -2.29
C LEU A 87 0.02 -2.81 -1.28
N LEU A 88 0.23 -2.60 0.03
CA LEU A 88 -0.69 -3.10 1.05
C LEU A 88 -2.04 -2.36 1.01
N LEU A 89 -2.01 -1.02 0.96
CA LEU A 89 -3.20 -0.17 1.01
C LEU A 89 -4.11 -0.38 -0.22
N SER A 90 -3.56 -0.74 -1.37
CA SER A 90 -4.34 -1.12 -2.56
C SER A 90 -5.23 -2.35 -2.33
N GLY A 91 -4.93 -3.17 -1.31
CA GLY A 91 -5.73 -4.32 -0.90
C GLY A 91 -7.00 -3.94 -0.13
N LEU A 92 -7.10 -2.71 0.40
CA LEU A 92 -8.29 -2.24 1.13
C LEU A 92 -9.52 -2.11 0.21
N SER A 93 -9.29 -1.89 -1.08
CA SER A 93 -10.33 -1.79 -2.12
C SER A 93 -10.38 -3.06 -2.99
N ASP A 94 -9.84 -4.19 -2.54
CA ASP A 94 -9.92 -5.45 -3.27
C ASP A 94 -11.37 -5.94 -3.40
N GLU A 95 -11.73 -6.58 -4.50
CA GLU A 95 -13.07 -7.14 -4.71
C GLU A 95 -13.40 -8.28 -3.71
N MET A 96 -12.39 -9.06 -3.33
CA MET A 96 -12.54 -10.21 -2.44
C MET A 96 -12.49 -9.77 -0.96
N PRO A 97 -13.56 -10.02 -0.16
CA PRO A 97 -13.61 -9.57 1.24
C PRO A 97 -12.45 -10.07 2.11
N GLN A 98 -11.96 -11.29 1.86
CA GLN A 98 -10.84 -11.86 2.61
C GLN A 98 -9.54 -11.08 2.40
N VAL A 99 -9.30 -10.56 1.18
CA VAL A 99 -8.12 -9.74 0.88
C VAL A 99 -8.24 -8.39 1.58
N ARG A 100 -9.42 -7.75 1.54
CA ARG A 100 -9.67 -6.49 2.25
C ARG A 100 -9.44 -6.62 3.76
N GLN A 101 -9.99 -7.67 4.37
CA GLN A 101 -9.86 -7.92 5.80
C GLN A 101 -8.39 -8.16 6.20
N MET A 102 -7.65 -8.92 5.41
CA MET A 102 -6.23 -9.14 5.69
C MET A 102 -5.40 -7.87 5.52
N ALA A 103 -5.65 -7.08 4.46
CA ALA A 103 -4.98 -5.81 4.26
C ALA A 103 -5.24 -4.84 5.43
N ALA A 104 -6.50 -4.76 5.89
CA ALA A 104 -6.89 -3.92 7.02
C ALA A 104 -6.21 -4.36 8.33
N SER A 105 -6.23 -5.66 8.63
CA SER A 105 -5.57 -6.22 9.83
C SER A 105 -4.07 -5.96 9.83
N LEU A 106 -3.38 -6.29 8.73
CA LEU A 106 -1.93 -6.10 8.62
C LEU A 106 -1.56 -4.61 8.68
N TRP A 107 -2.41 -3.73 8.15
CA TRP A 107 -2.18 -2.29 8.20
C TRP A 107 -2.37 -1.73 9.61
N GLU A 108 -3.40 -2.16 10.33
CA GLU A 108 -3.61 -1.80 11.73
C GLU A 108 -2.46 -2.30 12.60
N ASP A 109 -2.03 -3.55 12.44
CA ASP A 109 -0.88 -4.11 13.15
C ASP A 109 0.40 -3.30 12.88
N ALA A 110 0.65 -2.92 11.62
CA ALA A 110 1.81 -2.11 11.25
C ALA A 110 1.76 -0.71 11.89
N GLY A 111 0.58 -0.10 11.94
CA GLY A 111 0.36 1.17 12.61
C GLY A 111 0.59 1.08 14.12
N LEU A 112 0.01 0.07 14.78
CA LEU A 112 0.17 -0.14 16.22
C LEU A 112 1.63 -0.44 16.59
N GLN A 113 2.32 -1.26 15.79
CA GLN A 113 3.74 -1.53 15.98
C GLN A 113 4.59 -0.27 15.82
N TRP A 114 4.37 0.51 14.76
CA TRP A 114 5.11 1.76 14.54
C TRP A 114 4.84 2.77 15.65
N GLN A 115 3.59 2.91 16.08
CA GLN A 115 3.21 3.79 17.19
C GLN A 115 3.96 3.41 18.48
N LYS A 116 4.03 2.12 18.81
CA LYS A 116 4.75 1.61 19.98
C LYS A 116 6.26 1.88 19.87
N GLU A 117 6.84 1.70 18.69
CA GLU A 117 8.27 1.95 18.47
C GLU A 117 8.65 3.44 18.52
N ASN A 118 7.68 4.36 18.34
CA ASN A 118 7.89 5.81 18.30
C ASN A 118 7.08 6.53 19.39
N GLU A 119 6.77 5.86 20.49
CA GLU A 119 5.88 6.37 21.54
C GLU A 119 6.37 7.69 22.14
N GLU A 120 7.68 7.84 22.33
CA GLU A 120 8.29 9.07 22.86
C GLU A 120 8.03 10.27 21.95
N ASP A 121 8.17 10.10 20.63
CA ASP A 121 7.90 11.14 19.62
C ASP A 121 6.41 11.47 19.51
N LEU A 122 5.54 10.52 19.85
CA LEU A 122 4.08 10.63 19.71
C LEU A 122 3.39 11.02 21.02
N LYS A 123 4.13 11.19 22.11
CA LYS A 123 3.57 11.37 23.45
C LYS A 123 2.47 12.42 23.51
N ASP A 124 2.72 13.62 22.99
CA ASP A 124 1.72 14.69 23.00
C ASP A 124 0.47 14.33 22.19
N LYS A 125 0.60 13.63 21.06
CA LYS A 125 -0.53 13.19 20.23
C LYS A 125 -1.32 12.05 20.87
N LEU A 126 -0.67 11.24 21.72
CA LEU A 126 -1.29 10.17 22.49
C LEU A 126 -2.03 10.72 23.71
N ASP A 127 -1.38 11.61 24.46
CA ASP A 127 -1.94 12.24 25.66
C ASP A 127 -3.10 13.19 25.30
N PHE A 128 -3.04 13.83 24.12
CA PHE A 128 -4.05 14.75 23.62
C PHE A 128 -4.63 14.27 22.28
N ALA A 129 -5.35 13.15 22.32
CA ALA A 129 -5.98 12.59 21.13
C ALA A 129 -6.96 13.58 20.48
N CYS A 130 -6.62 14.06 19.28
CA CYS A 130 -7.53 14.89 18.49
C CYS A 130 -8.79 14.09 18.11
N PRO A 131 -9.99 14.67 18.18
CA PRO A 131 -11.18 14.04 17.61
C PRO A 131 -11.04 13.88 16.09
N PRO A 132 -11.89 13.05 15.45
CA PRO A 132 -11.98 13.01 14.00
C PRO A 132 -12.23 14.42 13.43
N PRO A 133 -11.64 14.78 12.28
CA PRO A 133 -11.90 16.05 11.62
C PRO A 133 -13.39 16.28 11.35
N PRO A 134 -13.84 17.55 11.26
CA PRO A 134 -15.19 17.85 10.82
C PRO A 134 -15.49 17.17 9.48
N HIS A 135 -16.70 16.61 9.33
CA HIS A 135 -17.14 15.89 8.13
C HIS A 135 -16.36 14.60 7.80
N TYR A 136 -15.72 13.96 8.80
CA TYR A 136 -15.21 12.60 8.62
C TYR A 136 -16.33 11.65 8.14
N PRO A 137 -16.12 10.82 7.10
CA PRO A 137 -17.19 10.00 6.55
C PRO A 137 -17.79 9.03 7.57
N ALA A 138 -19.12 9.00 7.68
CA ALA A 138 -19.81 8.23 8.72
C ALA A 138 -19.70 6.70 8.55
N GLN A 139 -19.45 6.22 7.32
CA GLN A 139 -19.27 4.79 7.05
C GLN A 139 -17.83 4.31 7.24
N GLU A 140 -16.87 5.23 7.45
CA GLU A 140 -15.45 4.90 7.55
C GLU A 140 -14.98 4.85 9.00
N SER A 141 -14.13 3.88 9.31
CA SER A 141 -13.45 3.83 10.61
C SER A 141 -12.16 4.63 10.54
N ARG A 142 -11.98 5.54 11.50
CA ARG A 142 -10.75 6.33 11.57
C ARG A 142 -9.56 5.43 11.89
N PRO A 143 -8.48 5.43 11.07
CA PRO A 143 -7.29 4.64 11.34
C PRO A 143 -6.61 5.02 12.65
N VAL A 144 -5.95 4.06 13.30
CA VAL A 144 -5.15 4.29 14.51
C VAL A 144 -4.06 5.34 14.25
N LEU A 145 -3.59 6.01 15.32
CA LEU A 145 -2.64 7.11 15.20
C LEU A 145 -1.38 6.70 14.40
N GLY A 146 -0.82 5.52 14.68
CA GLY A 146 0.34 5.05 13.93
C GLY A 146 0.14 4.91 12.41
N CYS A 147 -1.03 4.45 11.96
CA CYS A 147 -1.35 4.39 10.52
C CYS A 147 -1.39 5.79 9.90
N ARG A 148 -2.01 6.75 10.59
CA ARG A 148 -2.10 8.15 10.12
C ARG A 148 -0.72 8.80 10.03
N GLU A 149 0.11 8.63 11.06
CA GLU A 149 1.48 9.14 11.08
C GLU A 149 2.38 8.50 10.02
N LEU A 150 2.23 7.19 9.78
CA LEU A 150 2.94 6.50 8.71
C LEU A 150 2.60 7.10 7.34
N VAL A 151 1.32 7.33 7.05
CA VAL A 151 0.90 8.00 5.81
C VAL A 151 1.44 9.41 5.75
N PHE A 152 1.23 10.22 6.78
CA PHE A 152 1.75 11.59 6.84
C PHE A 152 3.25 11.66 6.50
N ARG A 153 4.07 10.85 7.15
CA ARG A 153 5.54 10.85 6.98
C ARG A 153 5.99 10.39 5.59
N ASN A 154 5.17 9.61 4.90
CA ASN A 154 5.51 9.04 3.58
C ASN A 154 4.71 9.66 2.42
N LEU A 155 3.74 10.53 2.69
CA LEU A 155 2.79 11.04 1.70
C LEU A 155 3.50 11.76 0.55
N SER A 156 4.49 12.60 0.85
CA SER A 156 5.25 13.34 -0.17
C SER A 156 6.01 12.44 -1.15
N LYS A 157 6.34 11.20 -0.76
CA LYS A 157 7.00 10.19 -1.61
C LYS A 157 6.00 9.34 -2.40
N MET A 158 4.82 9.08 -1.84
CA MET A 158 3.80 8.24 -2.48
C MET A 158 2.94 9.03 -3.47
N LEU A 159 2.57 10.26 -3.12
CA LEU A 159 1.60 11.05 -3.86
C LEU A 159 2.02 11.34 -5.32
N PRO A 160 3.28 11.68 -5.63
CA PRO A 160 3.67 11.93 -7.02
C PRO A 160 3.46 10.72 -7.94
N GLY A 161 3.78 9.51 -7.47
CA GLY A 161 3.57 8.27 -8.21
C GLY A 161 2.08 8.02 -8.43
N LEU A 162 1.27 8.16 -7.38
CA LEU A 162 -0.18 8.00 -7.48
C LEU A 162 -0.83 8.98 -8.47
N CYS A 163 -0.39 10.24 -8.44
CA CYS A 163 -0.88 11.27 -9.36
C CYS A 163 -0.51 10.96 -10.82
N HIS A 164 0.64 10.31 -11.06
CA HIS A 164 1.02 9.82 -12.38
C HIS A 164 0.12 8.67 -12.83
N ASP A 165 -0.09 7.70 -11.94
CA ASP A 165 -0.89 6.50 -12.19
C ASP A 165 -2.36 6.81 -12.50
N ILE A 166 -2.94 7.88 -11.92
CA ILE A 166 -4.29 8.38 -12.25
C ILE A 166 -4.43 8.83 -13.70
N THR A 167 -3.33 9.12 -14.39
CA THR A 167 -3.33 9.50 -15.82
C THR A 167 -2.72 8.44 -16.72
N ASP A 168 -2.49 7.23 -16.20
CA ASP A 168 -1.87 6.15 -16.95
C ASP A 168 -2.75 5.67 -18.11
N TRP A 169 -2.13 5.21 -19.18
CA TRP A 169 -2.86 4.72 -20.35
C TRP A 169 -3.60 3.40 -20.07
N VAL A 170 -3.19 2.63 -19.06
CA VAL A 170 -3.87 1.39 -18.63
C VAL A 170 -4.99 1.74 -17.66
N VAL A 171 -6.23 1.40 -18.04
CA VAL A 171 -7.44 1.65 -17.23
C VAL A 171 -7.35 1.05 -15.83
N GLY A 172 -6.87 -0.20 -15.72
CA GLY A 172 -6.70 -0.87 -14.43
C GLY A 172 -5.81 -0.08 -13.46
N THR A 173 -4.69 0.47 -13.95
CA THR A 173 -3.80 1.33 -13.17
C THR A 173 -4.53 2.56 -12.65
N ARG A 174 -5.27 3.25 -13.53
CA ARG A 174 -6.07 4.43 -13.14
C ARG A 174 -7.12 4.09 -12.09
N VAL A 175 -7.82 2.96 -12.23
CA VAL A 175 -8.81 2.47 -11.25
C VAL A 175 -8.15 2.25 -9.89
N LYS A 176 -7.04 1.50 -9.81
CA LYS A 176 -6.33 1.26 -8.54
C LYS A 176 -5.82 2.55 -7.91
N ALA A 177 -5.33 3.48 -8.73
CA ALA A 177 -4.85 4.76 -8.25
C ALA A 177 -5.98 5.65 -7.73
N ALA A 178 -7.12 5.67 -8.41
CA ALA A 178 -8.34 6.34 -7.97
C ALA A 178 -8.87 5.76 -6.65
N GLN A 179 -8.85 4.43 -6.47
CA GLN A 179 -9.23 3.76 -5.22
C GLN A 179 -8.26 4.06 -4.05
N LEU A 180 -6.96 4.16 -4.32
CA LEU A 180 -5.95 4.40 -3.28
C LEU A 180 -5.91 5.86 -2.82
N LEU A 181 -6.30 6.82 -3.67
CA LEU A 181 -6.28 8.24 -3.32
C LEU A 181 -7.16 8.57 -2.10
N PRO A 182 -8.46 8.22 -2.03
CA PRO A 182 -9.29 8.42 -0.85
C PRO A 182 -8.70 7.80 0.42
N VAL A 183 -8.12 6.60 0.30
CA VAL A 183 -7.44 5.93 1.43
C VAL A 183 -6.33 6.83 1.96
N LEU A 184 -5.42 7.31 1.12
CA LEU A 184 -4.34 8.20 1.57
C LEU A 184 -4.87 9.50 2.17
N LEU A 185 -5.91 10.10 1.61
CA LEU A 185 -6.50 11.34 2.12
C LEU A 185 -7.15 11.15 3.50
N LEU A 186 -7.86 10.05 3.72
CA LEU A 186 -8.46 9.71 5.01
C LEU A 186 -7.41 9.49 6.10
N HIS A 187 -6.23 8.99 5.73
CA HIS A 187 -5.13 8.79 6.68
C HIS A 187 -4.32 10.08 6.91
N ALA A 188 -4.15 10.90 5.88
CA ALA A 188 -3.37 12.14 5.95
C ALA A 188 -4.08 13.25 6.72
N GLU A 189 -5.42 13.28 6.70
CA GLU A 189 -6.23 14.31 7.39
C GLU A 189 -5.71 15.73 7.05
N ASP A 190 -5.49 16.57 8.06
CA ASP A 190 -5.04 17.96 7.91
C ASP A 190 -3.70 18.09 7.18
N HIS A 191 -2.86 17.03 7.18
CA HIS A 191 -1.59 17.02 6.47
C HIS A 191 -1.74 17.05 4.95
N THR A 192 -2.95 16.81 4.44
CA THR A 192 -3.28 16.99 3.02
C THR A 192 -3.17 18.46 2.58
N THR A 193 -3.32 19.43 3.51
CA THR A 193 -3.39 20.86 3.19
C THR A 193 -2.20 21.35 2.36
N GLN A 194 -0.97 20.91 2.68
CA GLN A 194 0.23 21.31 1.93
C GLN A 194 0.31 20.70 0.52
N HIS A 195 -0.51 19.67 0.23
CA HIS A 195 -0.59 18.97 -1.04
C HIS A 195 -1.87 19.32 -1.82
N LEU A 196 -2.67 20.28 -1.33
CA LEU A 196 -4.02 20.53 -1.83
C LEU A 196 -4.05 20.83 -3.33
N GLU A 197 -3.10 21.61 -3.85
CA GLU A 197 -3.04 21.93 -5.28
C GLU A 197 -2.94 20.67 -6.14
N VAL A 198 -1.99 19.77 -5.83
CA VAL A 198 -1.78 18.56 -6.62
C VAL A 198 -2.95 17.59 -6.45
N VAL A 199 -3.47 17.44 -5.23
CA VAL A 199 -4.63 16.58 -4.93
C VAL A 199 -5.85 17.05 -5.70
N LEU A 200 -6.18 18.34 -5.68
CA LEU A 200 -7.35 18.87 -6.40
C LEU A 200 -7.21 18.70 -7.92
N ARG A 201 -6.03 18.97 -8.48
CA ARG A 201 -5.77 18.72 -9.91
C ARG A 201 -5.96 17.25 -10.27
N THR A 202 -5.48 16.35 -9.41
CA THR A 202 -5.59 14.91 -9.61
C THR A 202 -7.05 14.43 -9.50
N LEU A 203 -7.81 14.91 -8.51
CA LEU A 203 -9.23 14.60 -8.37
C LEU A 203 -10.05 15.11 -9.56
N LEU A 204 -9.76 16.32 -10.06
CA LEU A 204 -10.41 16.86 -11.26
C LEU A 204 -10.16 15.99 -12.50
N ARG A 205 -8.95 15.43 -12.64
CA ARG A 205 -8.62 14.52 -13.75
C ARG A 205 -9.35 13.18 -13.59
N ALA A 206 -9.31 12.57 -12.41
CA ALA A 206 -9.99 11.31 -12.14
C ALA A 206 -11.51 11.44 -12.32
N GLY A 207 -12.11 12.55 -11.87
CA GLY A 207 -13.55 12.81 -12.02
C GLY A 207 -13.99 13.15 -13.44
N ALA A 208 -13.05 13.48 -14.33
CA ALA A 208 -13.29 13.73 -15.75
C ALA A 208 -12.82 12.57 -16.65
N ASP A 209 -12.47 11.41 -16.07
CA ASP A 209 -12.03 10.24 -16.81
C ASP A 209 -13.17 9.71 -17.71
N GLU A 210 -12.81 9.24 -18.90
CA GLU A 210 -13.78 8.67 -19.85
C GLU A 210 -14.30 7.31 -19.38
N GLU A 211 -13.51 6.60 -18.56
CA GLU A 211 -13.87 5.29 -18.02
C GLU A 211 -14.69 5.44 -16.74
N ALA A 212 -15.96 5.03 -16.79
CA ALA A 212 -16.87 5.09 -15.65
C ALA A 212 -16.32 4.35 -14.41
N ALA A 213 -15.54 3.28 -14.61
CA ALA A 213 -14.90 2.54 -13.53
C ALA A 213 -13.93 3.40 -12.71
N VAL A 214 -13.22 4.35 -13.35
CA VAL A 214 -12.29 5.26 -12.66
C VAL A 214 -13.08 6.31 -11.87
N VAL A 215 -14.17 6.85 -12.44
CA VAL A 215 -15.00 7.86 -11.77
C VAL A 215 -15.78 7.29 -10.58
N GLN A 216 -16.14 6.01 -10.62
CA GLN A 216 -16.88 5.30 -9.57
C GLN A 216 -15.99 4.65 -8.50
N SER A 217 -14.67 4.75 -8.65
CA SER A 217 -13.67 4.14 -7.76
C SER A 217 -13.56 4.79 -6.39
#